data_AF-A0A1H9ARF1-F1
#
_entry.id   AF-A0A1H9ARF1-F1
#
_cell.length_a   1.000
_cell.length_b   1.000
_cell.length_c   1.000
_cell.angle_alpha   90.00
_cell.angle_beta   90.00
_cell.angle_gamma   90.00
#
_symmetry.space_group_name_H-M   'P 1'
#
loop_
_entity.id
_entity.type
_entity.pdbx_description
1 polymer ?
#
loop_
_entity_poly.entity_id
_entity_poly.type
_entity_poly.pdbx_seq_one_letter_code
_entity_poly.pdbx_strand_id
1 'polypeptide(L)'
;MKVTKYSGEQIEFQKDKLIRSLKKSGANDFMVSEIFQLIEPQLYDGIPSKKIYKLAFQYLKNYSNAHAARYNLKSAIAALGPAGFYFEKFIAKIHEYLGFKTEINLRFQGKCVSHEVDIVLLKENVVTMIECKFHAGVEAKSDVKVPMYILSRFNDLKDRTYEMFGDMRYIDSCLIVTNNKFTEDALAFAKCSHLKMLSWDFPHQNGLRDIIDQLKIYPITCLTTLTIAEKEKLLAENIIITKDLLSDKSKLEKLELSKARMKRVLTEVNQL
;
A
#
# COMPACT_ATOMS: atom_id res chain seq x y z
N MET A 1 19.09 21.40 -13.87
CA MET A 1 19.84 20.12 -13.96
C MET A 1 18.82 19.03 -14.16
N LYS A 2 19.13 18.04 -14.99
CA LYS A 2 18.19 16.99 -15.34
C LYS A 2 18.27 15.81 -14.37
N VAL A 3 17.13 15.17 -14.13
CA VAL A 3 16.97 13.93 -13.38
C VAL A 3 16.38 12.88 -14.30
N THR A 4 16.97 11.70 -14.29
CA THR A 4 16.48 10.54 -15.05
C THR A 4 15.42 9.82 -14.22
N LYS A 5 14.17 9.81 -14.68
CA LYS A 5 13.08 9.02 -14.08
C LYS A 5 13.37 7.53 -14.22
N TYR A 6 12.61 6.71 -13.49
CA TYR A 6 12.66 5.26 -13.67
C TYR A 6 12.37 4.84 -15.12
N SER A 7 11.53 5.59 -15.84
CA SER A 7 11.20 5.40 -17.26
C SER A 7 12.29 5.80 -18.26
N GLY A 8 13.44 6.28 -17.78
CA GLY A 8 14.50 6.84 -18.63
C GLY A 8 14.24 8.27 -19.11
N GLU A 9 13.02 8.80 -18.94
CA GLU A 9 12.68 10.19 -19.25
C GLU A 9 13.50 11.16 -18.39
N GLN A 10 14.12 12.15 -19.02
CA GLN A 10 14.83 13.23 -18.32
C GLN A 10 13.91 14.42 -18.08
N ILE A 11 13.85 14.87 -16.83
CA ILE A 11 13.08 16.06 -16.43
C ILE A 11 13.94 17.01 -15.59
N GLU A 12 13.54 18.28 -15.51
CA GLU A 12 14.20 19.20 -14.59
C GLU A 12 14.04 18.76 -13.13
N PHE A 13 15.14 18.83 -12.38
CA PHE A 13 15.11 18.65 -10.94
C PHE A 13 14.24 19.74 -10.30
N GLN A 14 13.28 19.31 -9.48
CA GLN A 14 12.43 20.21 -8.73
C GLN A 14 12.70 20.04 -7.24
N LYS A 15 13.45 20.97 -6.65
CA LYS A 15 13.78 21.03 -5.22
C LYS A 15 12.53 20.83 -4.35
N ASP A 16 11.45 21.51 -4.69
CA ASP A 16 10.19 21.44 -3.93
C ASP A 16 9.59 20.03 -3.89
N LYS A 17 9.81 19.19 -4.91
CA LYS A 17 9.33 17.80 -4.89
C LYS A 17 10.05 16.98 -3.83
N LEU A 18 11.36 17.17 -3.67
CA LEU A 18 12.15 16.50 -2.65
C LEU A 18 11.80 17.01 -1.24
N ILE A 19 11.66 18.33 -1.07
CA ILE A 19 11.23 18.92 0.20
C ILE A 19 9.85 18.39 0.60
N ARG A 20 8.89 18.39 -0.32
CA ARG A 20 7.54 17.85 -0.06
C ARG A 20 7.57 16.37 0.26
N SER A 21 8.41 15.56 -0.39
CA SER A 21 8.50 14.12 -0.11
C SER A 21 9.10 13.86 1.28
N LEU A 22 10.11 14.62 1.70
CA LEU A 22 10.69 14.56 3.04
C LEU A 22 9.67 14.97 4.12
N LYS A 23 9.00 16.12 3.96
CA LYS A 23 7.93 16.57 4.88
C LYS A 23 6.81 15.53 5.04
N LYS A 24 6.46 14.87 3.93
CA LYS A 24 5.48 13.79 3.87
C LYS A 24 5.85 12.54 4.68
N SER A 25 7.07 12.45 5.23
CA SER A 25 7.49 11.41 6.18
C SER A 25 7.28 11.80 7.65
N GLY A 26 6.81 13.03 7.90
CA GLY A 26 6.72 13.62 9.23
C GLY A 26 7.99 14.35 9.67
N ALA A 27 9.02 14.45 8.83
CA ALA A 27 10.20 15.25 9.12
C ALA A 27 9.86 16.74 9.22
N ASN A 28 10.36 17.42 10.26
CA ASN A 28 10.18 18.85 10.47
C ASN A 28 11.08 19.69 9.54
N ASP A 29 10.85 21.00 9.49
CA ASP A 29 11.59 21.89 8.58
C ASP A 29 13.11 21.88 8.80
N PHE A 30 13.55 21.74 10.04
CA PHE A 30 14.96 21.64 10.39
C PHE A 30 15.60 20.39 9.78
N MET A 31 15.04 19.21 10.05
CA MET A 31 15.51 17.94 9.48
C MET A 31 15.48 17.96 7.94
N VAL A 32 14.42 18.52 7.35
CA VAL A 32 14.29 18.62 5.89
C VAL A 32 15.40 19.50 5.31
N SER A 33 15.73 20.61 5.97
CA SER A 33 16.81 21.51 5.55
C SER A 33 18.17 20.83 5.62
N GLU A 34 18.49 20.16 6.74
CA GLU A 34 19.76 19.44 6.90
C GLU A 34 19.92 18.32 5.88
N ILE A 35 18.89 17.50 5.68
CA ILE A 35 18.92 16.42 4.70
C ILE A 35 19.09 16.99 3.28
N PHE A 36 18.43 18.11 2.98
CA PHE A 36 18.59 18.75 1.68
C PHE A 36 20.03 19.24 1.46
N GLN A 37 20.65 19.88 2.45
CA GLN A 37 22.05 20.33 2.39
C GLN A 37 23.04 19.17 2.21
N LEU A 38 22.72 17.98 2.72
CA LEU A 38 23.54 16.78 2.50
C LEU A 38 23.37 16.21 1.08
N ILE A 39 22.17 16.30 0.50
CA ILE A 39 21.87 15.75 -0.84
C ILE A 39 22.33 16.67 -1.95
N GLU A 40 22.16 17.99 -1.81
CA GLU A 40 22.41 18.98 -2.86
C GLU A 40 23.82 18.88 -3.50
N PRO A 41 24.92 18.73 -2.73
CA PRO A 41 26.27 18.57 -3.29
C PRO A 41 26.48 17.26 -4.06
N GLN A 42 25.62 16.25 -3.85
CA GLN A 42 25.69 14.95 -4.53
C GLN A 42 24.83 14.89 -5.79
N LEU A 43 24.09 15.96 -6.10
CA LEU A 43 23.31 16.04 -7.33
C LEU A 43 24.23 16.34 -8.51
N TYR A 44 23.95 15.70 -9.64
CA TYR A 44 24.66 15.89 -10.90
C TYR A 44 23.69 15.75 -12.07
N ASP A 45 24.04 16.30 -13.23
CA ASP A 45 23.18 16.23 -14.41
C ASP A 45 22.95 14.77 -14.85
N GLY A 46 21.68 14.41 -15.08
CA GLY A 46 21.28 13.05 -15.43
C GLY A 46 21.20 12.08 -14.24
N ILE A 47 21.35 12.54 -13.00
CA ILE A 47 21.24 11.68 -11.80
C ILE A 47 19.93 10.87 -11.81
N PRO A 48 19.97 9.55 -11.53
CA PRO A 48 18.74 8.77 -11.41
C PRO A 48 17.88 9.22 -10.23
N SER A 49 16.59 9.43 -10.47
CA SER A 49 15.60 9.73 -9.41
C SER A 49 15.62 8.70 -8.27
N LYS A 50 15.84 7.42 -8.59
CA LYS A 50 16.01 6.33 -7.62
C LYS A 50 17.22 6.56 -6.70
N LYS A 51 18.30 7.16 -7.20
CA LYS A 51 19.50 7.50 -6.41
C LYS A 51 19.21 8.63 -5.42
N ILE A 52 18.54 9.70 -5.88
CA ILE A 52 18.08 10.79 -4.99
C ILE A 52 17.18 10.23 -3.87
N TYR A 53 16.22 9.37 -4.24
CA TYR A 53 15.33 8.72 -3.29
C TYR A 53 16.09 7.88 -2.25
N LYS A 54 17.08 7.09 -2.69
CA LYS A 54 17.92 6.27 -1.80
C LYS A 54 18.73 7.12 -0.82
N LEU A 55 19.33 8.24 -1.28
CA LEU A 55 20.06 9.17 -0.42
C LEU A 55 19.13 9.78 0.64
N ALA A 56 17.97 10.30 0.22
CA ALA A 56 16.96 10.85 1.13
C ALA A 56 16.52 9.84 2.19
N PHE A 57 16.25 8.60 1.78
CA PHE A 57 15.90 7.52 2.70
C PHE A 57 17.02 7.22 3.71
N GLN A 58 18.27 7.13 3.25
CA GLN A 58 19.43 6.85 4.11
C GLN A 58 19.64 7.97 5.14
N TYR A 59 19.56 9.23 4.72
CA TYR A 59 19.69 10.35 5.63
C TYR A 59 18.52 10.41 6.62
N LEU A 60 17.27 10.24 6.17
CA LEU A 60 16.13 10.14 7.08
C LEU A 60 16.31 9.04 8.12
N LYS A 61 16.85 7.88 7.73
CA LYS A 61 17.07 6.74 8.64
C LYS A 61 18.06 7.08 9.76
N ASN A 62 19.05 7.92 9.48
CA ASN A 62 20.02 8.37 10.49
C ASN A 62 19.37 9.26 11.56
N TYR A 63 18.33 10.02 11.19
CA TYR A 63 17.54 10.83 12.14
C TYR A 63 16.47 10.00 12.85
N SER A 64 15.70 9.20 12.10
CA SER A 64 14.56 8.44 12.62
C SER A 64 14.19 7.28 11.71
N ASN A 65 14.17 6.08 12.29
CA ASN A 65 13.67 4.88 11.62
C ASN A 65 12.20 5.04 11.20
N ALA A 66 11.37 5.70 12.02
CA ALA A 66 9.96 5.93 11.72
C ALA A 66 9.77 6.89 10.53
N HIS A 67 10.54 7.97 10.43
CA HIS A 67 10.50 8.86 9.25
C HIS A 67 10.94 8.11 8.00
N ALA A 68 12.03 7.32 8.08
CA ALA A 68 12.48 6.51 6.96
C ALA A 68 11.43 5.46 6.53
N ALA A 69 10.77 4.81 7.49
CA ALA A 69 9.68 3.85 7.21
C ALA A 69 8.49 4.51 6.50
N ARG A 70 8.02 5.68 6.98
CA ARG A 70 6.95 6.45 6.31
C ARG A 70 7.36 6.92 4.91
N TYR A 71 8.60 7.38 4.75
CA TYR A 71 9.15 7.77 3.46
C TYR A 71 9.23 6.59 2.46
N ASN A 72 9.49 5.39 2.99
CA ASN A 72 9.58 4.15 2.22
C ASN A 72 8.24 3.43 1.99
N LEU A 73 7.12 4.00 2.43
CA LEU A 73 5.82 3.34 2.42
C LEU A 73 5.40 2.83 1.03
N LYS A 74 5.62 3.61 -0.04
CA LYS A 74 5.26 3.16 -1.40
C LYS A 74 6.00 1.87 -1.78
N SER A 75 7.30 1.83 -1.51
CA SER A 75 8.13 0.63 -1.75
C SER A 75 7.74 -0.51 -0.81
N ALA A 76 7.36 -0.21 0.42
CA ALA A 76 6.91 -1.19 1.39
C ALA A 76 5.62 -1.90 0.94
N ILE A 77 4.66 -1.18 0.38
CA ILE A 77 3.44 -1.78 -0.20
C ILE A 77 3.82 -2.66 -1.39
N ALA A 78 4.73 -2.22 -2.26
CA ALA A 78 5.23 -3.05 -3.36
C ALA A 78 6.02 -4.29 -2.89
N ALA A 79 6.50 -4.31 -1.65
CA ALA A 79 7.17 -5.46 -1.04
C ALA A 79 6.17 -6.46 -0.40
N LEU A 80 4.86 -6.25 -0.52
CA LEU A 80 3.82 -7.23 -0.15
C LEU A 80 3.59 -8.28 -1.26
N GLY A 81 4.47 -8.37 -2.27
CA GLY A 81 4.37 -9.29 -3.39
C GLY A 81 5.74 -9.78 -3.87
N PRO A 82 5.78 -10.74 -4.80
CA PRO A 82 5.19 -10.51 -6.12
C PRO A 82 3.80 -11.11 -6.36
N ALA A 83 3.35 -12.06 -5.53
CA ALA A 83 2.13 -12.83 -5.77
C ALA A 83 0.81 -12.08 -5.43
N GLY A 84 0.86 -10.89 -4.82
CA GLY A 84 -0.33 -10.08 -4.51
C GLY A 84 -1.10 -10.49 -3.24
N PHE A 85 -1.00 -11.74 -2.81
CA PHE A 85 -1.76 -12.25 -1.65
C PHE A 85 -1.57 -11.47 -0.34
N TYR A 86 -0.35 -11.03 0.01
CA TYR A 86 -0.18 -10.20 1.22
C TYR A 86 -0.71 -8.78 1.02
N PHE A 87 -0.80 -8.30 -0.21
CA PHE A 87 -1.45 -7.03 -0.52
C PHE A 87 -2.96 -7.13 -0.29
N GLU A 88 -3.62 -8.21 -0.72
CA GLU A 88 -5.04 -8.46 -0.44
C GLU A 88 -5.31 -8.49 1.07
N LYS A 89 -4.51 -9.25 1.84
CA LYS A 89 -4.60 -9.27 3.31
C LYS A 89 -4.40 -7.90 3.93
N PHE A 90 -3.47 -7.11 3.39
CA PHE A 90 -3.24 -5.75 3.85
C PHE A 90 -4.45 -4.85 3.58
N ILE A 91 -5.06 -4.94 2.38
CA ILE A 91 -6.29 -4.22 2.05
C ILE A 91 -7.45 -4.66 2.96
N ALA A 92 -7.60 -5.95 3.25
CA ALA A 92 -8.60 -6.45 4.19
C ALA A 92 -8.38 -5.84 5.59
N LYS A 93 -7.16 -5.89 6.12
CA LYS A 93 -6.78 -5.26 7.40
C LYS A 93 -7.10 -3.78 7.44
N ILE A 94 -6.84 -3.02 6.36
CA ILE A 94 -7.23 -1.61 6.29
C ILE A 94 -8.73 -1.43 6.50
N HIS A 95 -9.55 -2.24 5.84
CA HIS A 95 -11.00 -2.14 5.94
C HIS A 95 -11.54 -2.65 7.28
N GLU A 96 -10.93 -3.65 7.90
CA GLU A 96 -11.25 -4.03 9.28
C GLU A 96 -11.09 -2.83 10.24
N TYR A 97 -10.01 -2.06 10.12
CA TYR A 97 -9.79 -0.84 10.92
C TYR A 97 -10.73 0.32 10.56
N LEU A 98 -11.35 0.28 9.38
CA LEU A 98 -12.44 1.19 8.98
C LEU A 98 -13.83 0.71 9.45
N GLY A 99 -13.88 -0.38 10.23
CA GLY A 99 -15.10 -0.94 10.82
C GLY A 99 -15.88 -1.87 9.89
N PHE A 100 -15.25 -2.43 8.86
CA PHE A 100 -15.88 -3.45 8.00
C PHE A 100 -15.61 -4.85 8.57
N LYS A 101 -16.55 -5.78 8.35
CA LYS A 101 -16.24 -7.21 8.38
C LYS A 101 -15.62 -7.60 7.04
N THR A 102 -14.67 -8.52 7.04
CA THR A 102 -13.93 -8.90 5.83
C THR A 102 -13.78 -10.41 5.71
N GLU A 103 -14.00 -10.95 4.53
CA GLU A 103 -13.65 -12.31 4.12
C GLU A 103 -12.76 -12.22 2.87
N ILE A 104 -11.82 -13.15 2.69
CA ILE A 104 -10.82 -13.10 1.60
C ILE A 104 -10.81 -14.40 0.80
N ASN A 105 -10.39 -14.33 -0.46
CA ASN A 105 -10.23 -15.47 -1.38
C ASN A 105 -11.49 -16.35 -1.49
N LEU A 106 -12.62 -15.69 -1.74
CA LEU A 106 -13.91 -16.38 -1.87
C LEU A 106 -14.15 -16.77 -3.33
N ARG A 107 -14.78 -17.92 -3.53
CA ARG A 107 -15.19 -18.37 -4.86
C ARG A 107 -16.71 -18.39 -4.96
N PHE A 108 -17.23 -17.67 -5.95
CA PHE A 108 -18.66 -17.58 -6.20
C PHE A 108 -19.01 -18.14 -7.58
N GLN A 109 -20.17 -18.78 -7.68
CA GLN A 109 -20.74 -19.19 -8.96
C GLN A 109 -21.62 -18.08 -9.53
N GLY A 110 -21.09 -17.34 -10.50
CA GLY A 110 -21.83 -16.34 -11.25
C GLY A 110 -22.88 -16.95 -12.19
N LYS A 111 -23.60 -16.08 -12.88
CA LYS A 111 -24.60 -16.46 -13.88
C LYS A 111 -23.98 -17.33 -14.97
N CYS A 112 -22.79 -16.97 -15.44
CA CYS A 112 -22.12 -17.66 -16.53
C CYS A 112 -20.98 -18.55 -16.03
N VAL A 113 -20.11 -18.04 -15.16
CA VAL A 113 -18.89 -18.75 -14.75
C VAL A 113 -18.57 -18.56 -13.26
N SER A 114 -17.66 -19.36 -12.73
CA SER A 114 -17.13 -19.17 -11.38
C SER A 114 -16.09 -18.04 -11.37
N HIS A 115 -16.15 -17.21 -10.33
CA HIS A 115 -15.25 -16.07 -10.11
C HIS A 115 -14.60 -16.18 -8.73
N GLU A 116 -13.32 -15.84 -8.67
CA GLU A 116 -12.58 -15.73 -7.40
C GLU A 116 -12.50 -14.26 -6.97
N VAL A 117 -13.18 -13.91 -5.90
CA VAL A 117 -13.23 -12.55 -5.37
C VAL A 117 -12.19 -12.42 -4.27
N ASP A 118 -11.24 -11.50 -4.47
CA ASP A 118 -10.09 -11.32 -3.57
C ASP A 118 -10.52 -11.00 -2.14
N ILE A 119 -11.46 -10.05 -1.97
CA ILE A 119 -11.99 -9.65 -0.65
C ILE A 119 -13.47 -9.31 -0.79
N VAL A 120 -14.27 -9.70 0.20
CA VAL A 120 -15.63 -9.20 0.40
C VAL A 120 -15.70 -8.42 1.69
N LEU A 121 -16.30 -7.23 1.64
CA LEU A 121 -16.54 -6.38 2.79
C LEU A 121 -18.03 -6.35 3.14
N LEU A 122 -18.34 -6.28 4.44
CA LEU A 122 -19.69 -5.99 4.94
C LEU A 122 -19.67 -4.83 5.94
N LYS A 123 -20.49 -3.81 5.68
CA LYS A 123 -20.78 -2.71 6.61
C LYS A 123 -22.19 -2.20 6.36
N GLU A 124 -22.97 -2.01 7.43
CA GLU A 124 -24.35 -1.48 7.35
C GLU A 124 -25.24 -2.23 6.33
N ASN A 125 -25.12 -3.56 6.30
CA ASN A 125 -25.79 -4.45 5.34
C ASN A 125 -25.40 -4.30 3.86
N VAL A 126 -24.45 -3.43 3.54
CA VAL A 126 -23.90 -3.29 2.19
C VAL A 126 -22.70 -4.22 2.04
N VAL A 127 -22.77 -5.09 1.04
CA VAL A 127 -21.69 -5.97 0.62
C VAL A 127 -20.91 -5.34 -0.53
N THR A 128 -19.60 -5.22 -0.38
CA THR A 128 -18.71 -4.73 -1.44
C THR A 128 -17.71 -5.80 -1.79
N MET A 129 -17.68 -6.24 -3.05
CA MET A 129 -16.55 -7.03 -3.55
C MET A 129 -15.37 -6.12 -3.85
N ILE A 130 -14.16 -6.59 -3.55
CA ILE A 130 -12.92 -5.93 -3.90
C ILE A 130 -12.13 -6.81 -4.85
N GLU A 131 -11.57 -6.14 -5.86
CA GLU A 131 -10.57 -6.71 -6.76
C GLU A 131 -9.25 -5.95 -6.59
N CYS A 132 -8.26 -6.63 -6.05
CA CYS A 132 -6.90 -6.16 -5.94
C CYS A 132 -6.17 -6.37 -7.27
N LYS A 133 -5.45 -5.34 -7.70
CA LYS A 133 -4.59 -5.38 -8.89
C LYS A 133 -3.21 -4.91 -8.49
N PHE A 134 -2.39 -5.89 -8.15
CA PHE A 134 -1.03 -5.70 -7.68
C PHE A 134 -0.05 -5.66 -8.85
N HIS A 135 0.79 -4.63 -8.87
CA HIS A 135 1.86 -4.45 -9.84
C HIS A 135 3.21 -4.57 -9.14
N ALA A 136 4.05 -5.51 -9.59
CA ALA A 136 5.42 -5.63 -9.10
C ALA A 136 6.32 -4.46 -9.59
N GLY A 137 6.01 -3.89 -10.76
CA GLY A 137 6.73 -2.78 -11.36
C GLY A 137 6.09 -1.41 -11.07
N VAL A 138 6.91 -0.41 -10.75
CA VAL A 138 6.45 0.97 -10.46
C VAL A 138 5.89 1.67 -11.71
N GLU A 139 6.17 1.17 -12.91
CA GLU A 139 5.67 1.74 -14.18
C GLU A 139 4.29 1.26 -14.58
N ALA A 140 3.89 0.07 -14.12
CA ALA A 140 2.66 -0.56 -14.57
C ALA A 140 1.45 0.19 -14.00
N LYS A 141 0.70 0.86 -14.87
CA LYS A 141 -0.59 1.46 -14.53
C LYS A 141 -1.70 0.46 -14.80
N SER A 142 -2.75 0.52 -14.01
CA SER A 142 -4.00 -0.17 -14.33
C SER A 142 -4.73 0.66 -15.40
N ASP A 143 -4.69 0.18 -16.64
CA ASP A 143 -5.37 0.79 -17.77
C ASP A 143 -6.88 0.50 -17.76
N VAL A 144 -7.61 1.00 -18.77
CA VAL A 144 -9.08 0.87 -18.87
C VAL A 144 -9.56 -0.58 -18.98
N LYS A 145 -8.73 -1.52 -19.44
CA LYS A 145 -9.11 -2.93 -19.57
C LYS A 145 -9.39 -3.55 -18.20
N VAL A 146 -8.67 -3.10 -17.17
CA VAL A 146 -8.83 -3.58 -15.79
C VAL A 146 -10.25 -3.34 -15.27
N PRO A 147 -10.78 -2.11 -15.18
CA PRO A 147 -12.14 -1.87 -14.72
C PRO A 147 -13.20 -2.43 -15.67
N MET A 148 -12.96 -2.48 -17.00
CA MET A 148 -13.89 -3.14 -17.93
C MET A 148 -14.03 -4.63 -17.63
N TYR A 149 -12.91 -5.33 -17.42
CA TYR A 149 -12.91 -6.75 -17.08
C TYR A 149 -13.61 -7.00 -15.74
N ILE A 150 -13.27 -6.21 -14.72
CA ILE A 150 -13.85 -6.35 -13.37
C ILE A 150 -15.35 -6.03 -13.39
N LEU A 151 -15.80 -5.05 -14.17
CA LEU A 151 -17.22 -4.76 -14.35
C LEU A 151 -17.98 -5.98 -14.88
N SER A 152 -17.43 -6.67 -15.87
CA SER A 152 -18.05 -7.89 -16.41
C SER A 152 -18.19 -8.98 -15.35
N ARG A 153 -17.18 -9.16 -14.49
CA ARG A 153 -17.23 -10.11 -13.38
C ARG A 153 -18.27 -9.72 -12.33
N PHE A 154 -18.31 -8.44 -11.95
CA PHE A 154 -19.31 -7.92 -11.02
C PHE A 154 -20.73 -8.12 -11.57
N ASN A 155 -20.96 -7.83 -12.86
CA ASN A 155 -22.26 -8.05 -13.50
C ASN A 155 -22.67 -9.52 -13.55
N ASP A 156 -21.72 -10.45 -13.66
CA ASP A 156 -22.02 -11.88 -13.62
C ASP A 156 -22.39 -12.38 -12.21
N LEU A 157 -22.02 -11.62 -11.17
CA LEU A 157 -22.23 -11.99 -9.77
C LEU A 157 -23.41 -11.27 -9.09
N LYS A 158 -23.62 -9.98 -9.38
CA LYS A 158 -24.44 -9.06 -8.57
C LYS A 158 -25.93 -9.41 -8.46
N ASP A 159 -26.50 -10.10 -9.46
CA ASP A 159 -27.93 -10.41 -9.52
C ASP A 159 -28.28 -11.73 -8.79
N ARG A 160 -27.38 -12.23 -7.95
CA ARG A 160 -27.53 -13.47 -7.16
C ARG A 160 -27.15 -13.23 -5.71
N THR A 161 -27.71 -14.06 -4.83
CA THR A 161 -27.36 -14.09 -3.42
C THR A 161 -26.34 -15.19 -3.12
N TYR A 162 -25.42 -14.91 -2.21
CA TYR A 162 -24.41 -15.86 -1.72
C TYR A 162 -24.43 -15.90 -0.21
N GLU A 163 -24.07 -17.04 0.36
CA GLU A 163 -23.84 -17.16 1.80
C GLU A 163 -22.54 -16.42 2.15
N MET A 164 -22.67 -15.29 2.86
CA MET A 164 -21.56 -14.44 3.27
C MET A 164 -21.84 -13.90 4.66
N PHE A 165 -20.87 -13.95 5.56
CA PHE A 165 -21.02 -13.49 6.95
C PHE A 165 -22.21 -14.12 7.70
N GLY A 166 -22.58 -15.35 7.36
CA GLY A 166 -23.67 -16.11 7.99
C GLY A 166 -25.08 -15.87 7.44
N ASP A 167 -25.24 -15.04 6.39
CA ASP A 167 -26.55 -14.77 5.76
C ASP A 167 -26.47 -14.83 4.23
N MET A 168 -27.61 -15.03 3.57
CA MET A 168 -27.73 -14.87 2.12
C MET A 168 -27.77 -13.40 1.74
N ARG A 169 -26.81 -12.93 0.94
CA ARG A 169 -26.65 -11.50 0.60
C ARG A 169 -26.31 -11.31 -0.88
N TYR A 170 -26.76 -10.21 -1.47
CA TYR A 170 -26.29 -9.75 -2.78
C TYR A 170 -24.90 -9.12 -2.66
N ILE A 171 -24.21 -8.94 -3.80
CA ILE A 171 -23.03 -8.08 -3.87
C ILE A 171 -23.48 -6.73 -4.42
N ASP A 172 -23.52 -5.71 -3.57
CA ASP A 172 -24.13 -4.41 -3.88
C ASP A 172 -23.20 -3.49 -4.68
N SER A 173 -21.90 -3.58 -4.45
CA SER A 173 -20.93 -2.72 -5.13
C SER A 173 -19.58 -3.37 -5.35
N CYS A 174 -18.78 -2.77 -6.23
CA CYS A 174 -17.45 -3.24 -6.57
C CYS A 174 -16.41 -2.12 -6.35
N LEU A 175 -15.30 -2.47 -5.71
CA LEU A 175 -14.15 -1.61 -5.46
C LEU A 175 -12.90 -2.23 -6.09
N ILE A 176 -12.19 -1.45 -6.90
CA ILE A 176 -10.92 -1.87 -7.49
C ILE A 176 -9.80 -1.19 -6.71
N VAL A 177 -8.86 -1.99 -6.20
CA VAL A 177 -7.73 -1.50 -5.42
C VAL A 177 -6.42 -1.81 -6.14
N THR A 178 -5.53 -0.83 -6.28
CA THR A 178 -4.20 -1.06 -6.84
C THR A 178 -3.10 -0.43 -5.99
N ASN A 179 -1.94 -1.08 -5.91
CA ASN A 179 -0.75 -0.52 -5.27
C ASN A 179 -0.05 0.56 -6.14
N ASN A 180 -0.51 0.76 -7.39
CA ASN A 180 0.03 1.78 -8.29
C ASN A 180 -1.00 2.86 -8.62
N LYS A 181 -1.13 3.23 -9.90
CA LYS A 181 -2.03 4.29 -10.39
C LYS A 181 -2.94 3.76 -11.48
N PHE A 182 -4.12 4.36 -11.57
CA PHE A 182 -5.04 4.20 -12.70
C PHE A 182 -4.70 5.20 -13.81
N THR A 183 -4.98 4.84 -15.07
CA THR A 183 -4.99 5.82 -16.17
C THR A 183 -6.23 6.71 -16.11
N GLU A 184 -6.23 7.83 -16.82
CA GLU A 184 -7.38 8.73 -16.89
C GLU A 184 -8.60 8.04 -17.49
N ASP A 185 -8.43 7.26 -18.56
CA ASP A 185 -9.51 6.46 -19.15
C ASP A 185 -10.09 5.44 -18.16
N ALA A 186 -9.24 4.79 -17.35
CA ALA A 186 -9.70 3.84 -16.34
C ALA A 186 -10.56 4.53 -15.27
N LEU A 187 -10.15 5.72 -14.82
CA LEU A 187 -10.93 6.52 -13.86
C LEU A 187 -12.24 7.03 -14.46
N ALA A 188 -12.20 7.50 -15.71
CA ALA A 188 -13.38 7.99 -16.43
C ALA A 188 -14.42 6.88 -16.62
N PHE A 189 -13.97 5.70 -17.10
CA PHE A 189 -14.82 4.53 -17.26
C PHE A 189 -15.41 4.04 -15.93
N ALA A 190 -14.58 3.93 -14.88
CA ALA A 190 -15.02 3.50 -13.56
C ALA A 190 -16.08 4.43 -12.98
N LYS A 191 -15.88 5.75 -13.09
CA LYS A 191 -16.87 6.76 -12.69
C LYS A 191 -18.19 6.60 -13.45
N CYS A 192 -18.12 6.43 -14.77
CA CYS A 192 -19.29 6.22 -15.62
C CYS A 192 -20.04 4.93 -15.25
N SER A 193 -19.31 3.88 -14.89
CA SER A 193 -19.85 2.55 -14.60
C SER A 193 -20.14 2.32 -13.11
N HIS A 194 -20.10 3.37 -12.27
CA HIS A 194 -20.32 3.30 -10.83
C HIS A 194 -19.39 2.32 -10.07
N LEU A 195 -18.16 2.12 -10.57
CA LEU A 195 -17.12 1.37 -9.87
C LEU A 195 -16.35 2.28 -8.91
N LYS A 196 -16.12 1.80 -7.69
CA LYS A 196 -15.25 2.48 -6.72
C LYS A 196 -13.79 2.17 -7.06
N MET A 197 -12.90 3.15 -6.85
CA MET A 197 -11.48 3.04 -7.19
C MET A 197 -10.62 3.52 -6.04
N LEU A 198 -9.59 2.76 -5.69
CA LEU A 198 -8.63 3.11 -4.64
C LEU A 198 -7.20 2.80 -5.11
N SER A 199 -6.33 3.78 -5.03
CA SER A 199 -4.92 3.67 -5.46
C SER A 199 -4.00 4.38 -4.47
N TRP A 200 -2.70 4.42 -4.76
CA TRP A 200 -1.72 5.11 -3.91
C TRP A 200 -2.13 6.54 -3.52
N ASP A 201 -2.63 7.31 -4.49
CA ASP A 201 -2.98 8.73 -4.35
C ASP A 201 -4.38 9.09 -4.87
N PHE A 202 -5.25 8.08 -5.06
CA PHE A 202 -6.64 8.28 -5.47
C PHE A 202 -7.61 7.53 -4.54
N PRO A 203 -8.77 8.11 -4.16
CA PRO A 203 -9.19 9.49 -4.44
C PRO A 203 -8.24 10.53 -3.83
N HIS A 204 -8.22 11.74 -4.38
CA HIS A 204 -7.37 12.80 -3.83
C HIS A 204 -7.73 13.04 -2.35
N GLN A 205 -6.72 13.10 -1.47
CA GLN A 205 -6.85 13.20 0.00
C GLN A 205 -7.52 12.00 0.69
N ASN A 206 -7.79 10.91 -0.02
CA ASN A 206 -8.36 9.70 0.55
C ASN A 206 -7.81 8.43 -0.15
N GLY A 207 -6.58 8.52 -0.66
CA GLY A 207 -5.89 7.38 -1.28
C GLY A 207 -5.32 6.44 -0.23
N LEU A 208 -4.76 5.30 -0.66
CA LEU A 208 -4.15 4.30 0.24
C LEU A 208 -3.14 4.94 1.18
N ARG A 209 -2.31 5.84 0.66
CA ARG A 209 -1.32 6.56 1.46
C ARG A 209 -1.98 7.34 2.62
N ASP A 210 -3.02 8.11 2.32
CA ASP A 210 -3.67 8.99 3.28
C ASP A 210 -4.42 8.15 4.33
N ILE A 211 -5.09 7.09 3.90
CA ILE A 211 -5.78 6.13 4.77
C ILE A 211 -4.79 5.47 5.74
N ILE A 212 -3.63 5.01 5.25
CA ILE A 212 -2.59 4.39 6.07
C ILE A 212 -2.06 5.37 7.11
N ASP A 213 -1.75 6.61 6.69
CA ASP A 213 -1.23 7.65 7.58
C ASP A 213 -2.28 8.10 8.63
N GLN A 214 -3.57 8.14 8.28
CA GLN A 214 -4.66 8.47 9.20
C GLN A 214 -4.89 7.37 10.23
N LEU A 215 -4.95 6.11 9.78
CA LEU A 215 -5.24 4.97 10.65
C LEU A 215 -3.99 4.44 11.38
N LYS A 216 -2.78 4.89 11.02
CA LYS A 216 -1.49 4.41 11.53
C LYS A 216 -1.28 2.91 11.31
N ILE A 217 -1.72 2.41 10.16
CA ILE A 217 -1.70 0.97 9.81
C ILE A 217 -0.60 0.67 8.78
N TYR A 218 0.64 0.87 9.19
CA TYR A 218 1.78 0.64 8.30
C TYR A 218 2.03 -0.87 8.11
N PRO A 219 2.33 -1.33 6.89
CA PRO A 219 2.68 -2.74 6.65
C PRO A 219 4.04 -3.05 7.28
N ILE A 220 4.25 -4.28 7.79
CA ILE A 220 5.53 -4.65 8.42
C ILE A 220 6.73 -4.52 7.47
N THR A 221 6.49 -4.55 6.17
CA THR A 221 7.51 -4.38 5.12
C THR A 221 8.16 -3.00 5.15
N CYS A 222 7.53 -1.99 5.79
CA CYS A 222 8.10 -0.65 5.94
C CYS A 222 9.18 -0.56 7.02
N LEU A 223 9.21 -1.50 7.97
CA LEU A 223 10.13 -1.45 9.11
C LEU A 223 11.58 -1.47 8.63
N THR A 224 12.38 -0.55 9.14
CA THR A 224 13.78 -0.36 8.75
C THR A 224 14.76 -1.05 9.70
N THR A 225 14.26 -1.54 10.84
CA THR A 225 14.98 -2.34 11.85
C THR A 225 14.92 -3.86 11.59
N LEU A 226 14.05 -4.30 10.67
CA LEU A 226 13.96 -5.68 10.21
C LEU A 226 14.68 -5.88 8.87
N THR A 227 15.31 -7.04 8.72
CA THR A 227 15.86 -7.52 7.46
C THR A 227 14.75 -7.99 6.50
N ILE A 228 15.09 -8.23 5.23
CA ILE A 228 14.12 -8.75 4.25
C ILE A 228 13.62 -10.14 4.68
N ALA A 229 14.53 -11.05 5.06
CA ALA A 229 14.18 -12.39 5.52
C ALA A 229 13.31 -12.38 6.78
N GLU A 230 13.56 -11.47 7.72
CA GLU A 230 12.73 -11.32 8.93
C GLU A 230 11.31 -10.86 8.57
N LYS A 231 11.16 -9.93 7.61
CA LYS A 231 9.85 -9.49 7.11
C LYS A 231 9.09 -10.62 6.43
N GLU A 232 9.77 -11.39 5.58
CA GLU A 232 9.19 -12.54 4.90
C GLU A 232 8.71 -13.61 5.89
N LYS A 233 9.50 -13.88 6.94
CA LYS A 233 9.11 -14.78 8.02
C LYS A 233 7.85 -14.31 8.75
N LEU A 234 7.75 -13.02 9.07
CA LEU A 234 6.54 -12.45 9.69
C LEU A 234 5.33 -12.50 8.75
N LEU A 235 5.49 -12.20 7.46
CA LEU A 235 4.40 -12.29 6.47
C LEU A 235 3.87 -13.72 6.36
N ALA A 236 4.76 -14.73 6.33
CA ALA A 236 4.39 -16.14 6.30
C ALA A 236 3.58 -16.56 7.53
N GLU A 237 3.79 -15.91 8.66
CA GLU A 237 3.05 -16.08 9.92
C GLU A 237 1.78 -15.23 10.00
N ASN A 238 1.32 -14.65 8.89
CA ASN A 238 0.15 -13.78 8.79
C ASN A 238 0.23 -12.48 9.61
N ILE A 239 1.44 -11.99 9.86
CA ILE A 239 1.67 -10.71 10.53
C ILE A 239 1.89 -9.67 9.44
N ILE A 240 0.86 -8.87 9.16
CA ILE A 240 0.81 -8.02 7.96
C ILE A 240 1.10 -6.57 8.30
N ILE A 241 0.56 -6.07 9.42
CA ILE A 241 0.69 -4.68 9.84
C ILE A 241 1.50 -4.54 11.12
N THR A 242 2.15 -3.39 11.28
CA THR A 242 2.96 -3.04 12.45
C THR A 242 2.16 -3.10 13.76
N LYS A 243 0.86 -2.78 13.74
CA LYS A 243 -0.03 -2.92 14.90
C LYS A 243 -0.19 -4.36 15.39
N ASP A 244 -0.05 -5.36 14.51
CA ASP A 244 -0.10 -6.77 14.89
C ASP A 244 1.01 -7.14 15.88
N LEU A 245 2.14 -6.42 15.83
CA LEU A 245 3.30 -6.59 16.72
C LEU A 245 3.12 -5.86 18.06
N LEU A 246 2.25 -4.85 18.12
CA LEU A 246 1.91 -4.15 19.36
C LEU A 246 0.89 -4.95 20.19
N SER A 247 -0.08 -5.56 19.52
CA SER A 247 -1.11 -6.37 20.18
C SER A 247 -0.53 -7.63 20.83
N ASP A 248 0.54 -8.18 20.25
CA ASP A 248 1.17 -9.40 20.73
C ASP A 248 2.66 -9.39 20.42
N LYS A 249 3.47 -9.15 21.46
CA LYS A 249 4.93 -9.07 21.35
C LYS A 249 5.58 -10.45 21.14
N SER A 250 4.90 -11.54 21.50
CA SER A 250 5.42 -12.91 21.32
C SER A 250 5.64 -13.25 19.84
N LYS A 251 4.92 -12.57 18.95
CA LYS A 251 5.11 -12.64 17.50
C LYS A 251 6.55 -12.31 17.04
N LEU A 252 7.29 -11.50 17.81
CA LEU A 252 8.70 -11.21 17.53
C LEU A 252 9.66 -12.28 18.07
N GLU A 253 9.24 -13.13 19.00
CA GLU A 253 10.09 -14.17 19.59
C GLU A 253 10.51 -15.20 18.54
N LYS A 254 9.62 -15.47 17.57
CA LYS A 254 9.91 -16.34 16.42
C LYS A 254 11.06 -15.84 15.54
N LEU A 255 11.42 -14.57 15.61
CA LEU A 255 12.54 -14.01 14.85
C LEU A 255 13.90 -14.22 15.53
N GLU A 256 13.94 -14.76 16.75
CA GLU A 256 15.17 -15.02 17.51
C GLU A 256 16.07 -13.77 17.64
N LEU A 257 15.44 -12.60 17.71
CA LEU A 257 16.15 -11.32 17.82
C LEU A 257 16.79 -11.19 19.20
N SER A 258 17.98 -10.60 19.25
CA SER A 258 18.55 -10.16 20.52
C SER A 258 17.62 -9.16 21.21
N LYS A 259 17.62 -9.13 22.56
CA LYS A 259 16.79 -8.19 23.34
C LYS A 259 16.96 -6.74 22.89
N ALA A 260 18.18 -6.33 22.54
CA ALA A 260 18.48 -5.00 22.03
C ALA A 260 17.83 -4.73 20.66
N ARG A 261 17.87 -5.69 19.73
CA ARG A 261 17.20 -5.55 18.41
C ARG A 261 15.68 -5.54 18.57
N MET A 262 15.13 -6.41 19.40
CA MET A 262 13.69 -6.44 19.67
C MET A 262 13.20 -5.10 20.24
N LYS A 263 13.94 -4.51 21.19
CA LYS A 263 13.64 -3.16 21.70
C LYS A 263 13.63 -2.12 20.58
N ARG A 264 14.60 -2.14 19.67
CA ARG A 264 14.66 -1.22 18.53
C ARG A 264 13.46 -1.36 17.58
N VAL A 265 13.06 -2.60 17.27
CA VAL A 265 11.87 -2.87 16.43
C VAL A 265 10.63 -2.30 17.09
N LEU A 266 10.42 -2.58 18.38
CA LEU A 266 9.28 -2.06 19.13
C LEU A 266 9.31 -0.54 19.25
N THR A 267 10.48 0.09 19.41
CA THR A 267 10.59 1.55 19.39
C THR A 267 10.17 2.12 18.04
N GLU A 268 10.62 1.54 16.92
CA GLU A 268 10.20 1.98 15.59
C GLU A 268 8.69 1.81 15.39
N VAL A 269 8.14 0.66 15.78
CA VAL A 269 6.69 0.38 15.67
C VAL A 269 5.85 1.37 16.49
N ASN A 270 6.26 1.71 17.72
CA ASN A 270 5.53 2.68 18.55
C ASN A 270 5.59 4.13 18.02
N GLN A 271 6.60 4.45 17.21
CA GLN A 271 6.76 5.79 16.62
C GLN A 271 5.98 5.96 15.31
N LEU A 272 5.51 4.85 14.71
CA LEU A 272 4.75 4.82 13.46
C LEU A 272 3.27 5.15 13.69
#